data_AF-A0A2V8XZ58-F1
#
_entry.id   AF-A0A2V8XZ58-F1
#
_cell.length_a   1.000
_cell.length_b   1.000
_cell.length_c   1.000
_cell.angle_alpha   90.00
_cell.angle_beta   90.00
_cell.angle_gamma   90.00
#
_symmetry.space_group_name_H-M   'P 1'
#
loop_
_entity.id
_entity.type
_entity.pdbx_description
1 polymer ?
#
loop_
_entity_poly.entity_id
_entity_poly.type
_entity_poly.pdbx_seq_one_letter_code
_entity_poly.pdbx_strand_id
1 'polypeptide(L)'
;MTALGTGFSSANGMPLFQYFDLNGTLIAQTNATSVAADGNSAAGPVPSNIGSVPPGFYLGRVSNAAPGGSYTYLNSGSVIVANGGVTINGAENSKKGDCAQYNLKTGDCIKWDRIYDTGTVSITINGVTSSVSYGQNDTPSTLVTALANAINANTSVNTLVFATAWNTKVLINVKQSGSHYPLSATATSSDTRDFPNGSFSTASSGSAL
;
A
#
# COMPACT_ATOMS: atom_id res chain seq x y z
N MET A 1 12.41 4.18 1.58
CA MET A 1 11.61 4.39 0.35
C MET A 1 12.24 3.59 -0.78
N THR A 2 11.46 3.25 -1.81
CA THR A 2 11.96 2.53 -2.99
C THR A 2 11.40 3.17 -4.25
N ALA A 3 12.28 3.55 -5.17
CA ALA A 3 11.92 3.97 -6.51
C ALA A 3 11.95 2.74 -7.44
N LEU A 4 10.90 2.57 -8.23
CA LEU A 4 10.78 1.50 -9.23
C LEU A 4 10.90 2.10 -10.63
N GLY A 5 11.52 1.39 -11.57
CA GLY A 5 11.82 1.88 -12.90
C GLY A 5 12.85 1.01 -13.59
N THR A 6 13.59 1.55 -14.56
CA THR A 6 14.70 0.87 -15.21
C THR A 6 15.89 1.82 -15.30
N GLY A 7 17.10 1.27 -15.42
CA GLY A 7 18.32 2.06 -15.64
C GLY A 7 18.90 2.70 -14.39
N PHE A 8 18.51 2.29 -13.18
CA PHE A 8 19.23 2.69 -11.97
C PHE A 8 20.64 2.11 -11.99
N SER A 9 21.64 2.89 -11.57
CA SER A 9 23.02 2.43 -11.53
C SER A 9 23.77 3.04 -10.35
N SER A 10 24.60 2.21 -9.70
CA SER A 10 25.55 2.65 -8.67
C SER A 10 26.98 2.77 -9.19
N ALA A 11 27.21 2.62 -10.51
CA ALA A 11 28.55 2.50 -11.09
C ALA A 11 29.44 3.72 -10.86
N ASN A 12 28.86 4.93 -10.84
CA ASN A 12 29.59 6.19 -10.61
C ASN A 12 29.21 6.85 -9.29
N GLY A 13 28.54 6.13 -8.38
CA GLY A 13 27.92 6.66 -7.18
C GLY A 13 26.43 6.35 -7.11
N MET A 14 25.84 6.56 -5.93
CA MET A 14 24.44 6.23 -5.70
C MET A 14 23.48 7.22 -6.37
N PRO A 15 22.33 6.76 -6.90
CA PRO A 15 21.30 7.66 -7.41
C PRO A 15 20.84 8.71 -6.38
N LEU A 16 20.51 9.90 -6.86
CA LEU A 16 19.94 10.99 -6.05
C LEU A 16 18.43 11.03 -6.24
N PHE A 17 17.70 11.05 -5.14
CA PHE A 17 16.27 11.33 -5.10
C PHE A 17 16.04 12.77 -4.68
N GLN A 18 15.23 13.49 -5.44
CA GLN A 18 14.86 14.88 -5.17
C GLN A 18 13.34 15.01 -5.14
N TYR A 19 12.84 15.88 -4.26
CA TYR A 19 11.42 16.11 -4.05
C TYR A 19 11.11 17.57 -4.27
N PHE A 20 10.12 17.85 -5.10
CA PHE A 20 9.68 19.20 -5.39
C PHE A 20 8.21 19.37 -5.00
N ASP A 21 7.87 20.55 -4.50
CA ASP A 21 6.48 20.96 -4.36
C ASP A 21 5.83 21.22 -5.73
N LEU A 22 4.54 21.53 -5.74
CA LEU A 22 3.79 21.82 -6.96
C LEU A 22 4.23 23.12 -7.66
N ASN A 23 5.02 23.96 -6.99
CA ASN A 23 5.61 25.17 -7.57
C ASN A 23 6.98 24.89 -8.20
N GLY A 24 7.50 23.66 -8.11
CA GLY A 24 8.83 23.28 -8.59
C GLY A 24 9.97 23.64 -7.63
N THR A 25 9.66 23.98 -6.38
CA THR A 25 10.67 24.28 -5.35
C THR A 25 11.21 22.99 -4.77
N LEU A 26 12.54 22.84 -4.69
CA LEU A 26 13.16 21.69 -4.05
C LEU A 26 12.88 21.71 -2.54
N ILE A 27 12.22 20.65 -2.06
CA ILE A 27 11.83 20.46 -0.67
C ILE A 27 12.85 19.61 0.09
N ALA A 28 13.28 18.53 -0.55
CA ALA A 28 14.21 17.58 0.06
C ALA A 28 15.00 16.86 -1.01
N GLN A 29 16.14 16.31 -0.61
CA GLN A 29 16.87 15.36 -1.42
C GLN A 29 17.59 14.35 -0.54
N THR A 30 17.86 13.17 -1.09
CA THR A 30 18.63 12.14 -0.42
C THR A 30 19.26 11.20 -1.43
N ASN A 31 20.39 10.61 -1.07
CA ASN A 31 21.01 9.58 -1.89
C ASN A 31 20.33 8.23 -1.60
N ALA A 32 20.18 7.42 -2.65
CA ALA A 32 19.90 6.01 -2.50
C ALA A 32 21.02 5.34 -1.67
N THR A 33 20.65 4.31 -0.93
CA THR A 33 21.55 3.43 -0.17
C THR A 33 21.77 2.09 -0.85
N SER A 34 20.89 1.72 -1.79
CA SER A 34 21.08 0.55 -2.64
C SER A 34 20.43 0.72 -4.02
N VAL A 35 20.96 -0.02 -4.99
CA VAL A 35 20.39 -0.24 -6.32
C VAL A 35 20.25 -1.75 -6.49
N ALA A 36 19.09 -2.22 -6.96
CA ALA A 36 18.90 -3.63 -7.25
C ALA A 36 19.84 -4.09 -8.37
N ALA A 37 20.30 -5.34 -8.30
CA ALA A 37 21.29 -5.87 -9.24
C ALA A 37 20.79 -5.87 -10.70
N ASP A 38 19.48 -5.91 -10.91
CA ASP A 38 18.83 -5.82 -12.22
C ASP A 38 18.66 -4.37 -12.73
N GLY A 39 19.02 -3.38 -11.92
CA GLY A 39 18.87 -1.96 -12.25
C GLY A 39 17.42 -1.48 -12.29
N ASN A 40 16.46 -2.25 -11.75
CA ASN A 40 15.03 -1.93 -11.82
C ASN A 40 14.48 -1.20 -10.59
N SER A 41 15.30 -1.07 -9.55
CA SER A 41 14.93 -0.27 -8.39
C SER A 41 16.14 0.32 -7.68
N ALA A 42 15.89 1.39 -6.96
CA ALA A 42 16.82 1.96 -6.00
C ALA A 42 16.07 2.25 -4.70
N ALA A 43 16.70 1.97 -3.57
CA ALA A 43 16.14 2.24 -2.25
C ALA A 43 17.02 3.25 -1.51
N GLY A 44 16.39 4.07 -0.68
CA GLY A 44 17.06 5.09 0.13
C GLY A 44 16.24 5.43 1.37
N PRO A 45 16.80 6.23 2.28
CA PRO A 45 16.07 6.71 3.44
C PRO A 45 14.96 7.67 2.98
N VAL A 46 13.93 7.80 3.80
CA VAL A 46 12.97 8.90 3.65
C VAL A 46 13.69 10.16 4.15
N PRO A 47 13.80 11.25 3.36
CA PRO A 47 14.46 12.46 3.82
C PRO A 47 13.80 12.98 5.10
N SER A 48 14.59 13.36 6.11
CA SER A 48 14.07 13.88 7.39
C SER A 48 13.09 15.04 7.22
N ASN A 49 13.33 15.89 6.21
CA ASN A 49 12.56 17.11 5.96
C ASN A 49 11.22 16.82 5.24
N ILE A 50 11.05 15.62 4.67
CA ILE A 50 9.78 15.28 4.02
C ILE A 50 8.68 14.94 5.06
N GLY A 51 9.07 14.60 6.29
CA GLY A 51 8.12 14.41 7.39
C GLY A 51 7.55 15.73 7.93
N SER A 52 8.22 16.85 7.66
CA SER A 52 7.79 18.19 8.08
C SER A 52 7.00 18.93 7.00
N VAL A 53 6.87 18.37 5.79
CA VAL A 53 6.05 19.00 4.76
C VAL A 53 4.59 18.54 4.87
N PRO A 54 3.64 19.41 4.48
CA PRO A 54 2.23 19.02 4.50
C PRO A 54 1.98 17.73 3.73
N PRO A 55 1.05 16.88 4.19
CA PRO A 55 0.57 15.75 3.40
C PRO A 55 0.07 16.21 2.03
N GLY A 56 0.37 15.46 0.97
CA GLY A 56 0.05 15.84 -0.40
C GLY A 56 0.84 15.11 -1.48
N PHE A 57 0.66 15.58 -2.71
CA PHE A 57 1.38 15.10 -3.88
C PHE A 57 2.59 15.98 -4.17
N TYR A 58 3.74 15.32 -4.35
CA TYR A 58 5.01 15.94 -4.66
C TYR A 58 5.59 15.31 -5.92
N LEU A 59 6.41 16.07 -6.63
CA LEU A 59 7.18 15.54 -7.75
C LEU A 59 8.48 14.93 -7.20
N GLY A 60 8.63 13.62 -7.38
CA GLY A 60 9.89 12.93 -7.19
C GLY A 60 10.70 12.94 -8.48
N ARG A 61 11.97 13.33 -8.42
CA ARG A 61 12.94 13.20 -9.50
C ARG A 61 14.05 12.26 -9.07
N VAL A 62 14.46 11.38 -9.97
CA VAL A 62 15.59 10.48 -9.76
C VAL A 62 16.66 10.74 -10.81
N SER A 63 17.90 10.82 -10.38
CA SER A 63 19.07 10.98 -11.25
C SER A 63 20.16 9.99 -10.88
N ASN A 64 20.87 9.43 -11.85
CA ASN A 64 22.07 8.62 -11.62
C ASN A 64 23.30 9.52 -11.52
N ALA A 65 24.28 9.10 -10.73
CA ALA A 65 25.60 9.71 -10.77
C ALA A 65 26.26 9.45 -12.15
N ALA A 66 26.85 10.48 -12.73
CA ALA A 66 27.58 10.43 -13.99
C ALA A 66 29.10 10.41 -13.71
N PRO A 67 29.91 9.91 -14.67
CA PRO A 67 31.36 10.07 -14.61
C PRO A 67 31.71 11.55 -14.45
N GLY A 68 32.54 11.87 -13.45
CA GLY A 68 32.88 13.26 -13.10
C GLY A 68 32.02 13.91 -12.02
N GLY A 69 31.11 13.16 -11.38
CA GLY A 69 30.39 13.59 -10.17
C GLY A 69 29.13 14.43 -10.42
N SER A 70 28.75 14.63 -11.67
CA SER A 70 27.44 15.22 -12.04
C SER A 70 26.30 14.22 -11.85
N TYR A 71 25.05 14.69 -11.95
CA TYR A 71 23.86 13.85 -11.94
C TYR A 71 23.11 13.95 -13.27
N THR A 72 22.84 12.79 -13.88
CA THR A 72 22.03 12.68 -15.09
C THR A 72 20.62 12.26 -14.73
N TYR A 73 19.64 13.04 -15.20
CA TYR A 73 18.22 12.71 -15.01
C TYR A 73 17.91 11.33 -15.56
N LEU A 74 17.20 10.53 -14.75
CA LEU A 74 16.73 9.21 -15.14
C LEU A 74 15.22 9.23 -15.35
N ASN A 75 14.46 9.56 -14.30
CA ASN A 75 13.01 9.55 -14.35
C ASN A 75 12.39 10.47 -13.28
N SER A 76 11.09 10.70 -13.38
CA SER A 76 10.28 11.37 -12.37
C SER A 76 9.01 10.58 -12.09
N GLY A 77 8.41 10.82 -10.93
CA GLY A 77 7.20 10.14 -10.48
C GLY A 77 6.49 10.92 -9.40
N SER A 78 5.25 10.55 -9.10
CA SER A 78 4.51 11.13 -7.98
C SER A 78 4.99 10.53 -6.66
N VAL A 79 5.19 11.39 -5.67
CA VAL A 79 5.50 11.03 -4.30
C VAL A 79 4.34 11.49 -3.44
N ILE A 80 3.76 10.58 -2.67
CA ILE A 80 2.64 10.89 -1.77
C ILE A 80 3.19 10.93 -0.34
N VAL A 81 3.03 12.07 0.31
CA VAL A 81 3.23 12.22 1.76
C VAL A 81 1.85 12.15 2.40
N ALA A 82 1.67 11.27 3.38
CA ALA A 82 0.40 11.08 4.07
C ALA A 82 0.57 11.19 5.58
N ASN A 83 -0.48 11.64 6.29
CA ASN A 83 -0.53 11.66 7.75
C ASN A 83 -0.36 10.25 8.34
N GLY A 84 -0.99 9.28 7.70
CA GLY A 84 -0.84 7.89 8.06
C GLY A 84 -1.47 6.99 7.01
N GLY A 85 -1.62 5.73 7.35
CA GLY A 85 -2.26 4.78 6.48
C GLY A 85 -2.31 3.38 7.05
N VAL A 86 -2.93 2.50 6.29
CA VAL A 86 -3.12 1.10 6.65
C VAL A 86 -2.62 0.24 5.50
N THR A 87 -1.73 -0.70 5.80
CA THR A 87 -1.27 -1.72 4.86
C THR A 87 -2.17 -2.95 4.99
N ILE A 88 -2.67 -3.45 3.86
CA ILE A 88 -3.34 -4.75 3.76
C ILE A 88 -2.32 -5.76 3.26
N ASN A 89 -2.17 -6.88 3.98
CA ASN A 89 -1.29 -7.99 3.60
C ASN A 89 -2.11 -9.27 3.43
N GLY A 90 -1.46 -10.28 2.83
CA GLY A 90 -2.06 -11.60 2.62
C GLY A 90 -2.54 -11.79 1.18
N ALA A 91 -3.24 -12.90 0.98
CA ALA A 91 -3.84 -13.31 -0.28
C ALA A 91 -5.06 -14.16 0.02
N GLU A 92 -6.03 -14.15 -0.88
CA GLU A 92 -7.21 -15.01 -0.78
C GLU A 92 -6.80 -16.49 -0.63
N ASN A 93 -7.27 -17.12 0.45
CA ASN A 93 -7.01 -18.53 0.76
C ASN A 93 -8.24 -19.38 0.48
N SER A 94 -8.01 -20.54 -0.13
CA SER A 94 -9.05 -21.54 -0.35
C SER A 94 -8.63 -22.93 0.09
N LYS A 95 -9.62 -23.73 0.49
CA LYS A 95 -9.47 -25.14 0.85
C LYS A 95 -10.27 -26.03 -0.11
N LYS A 96 -9.90 -27.31 -0.18
CA LYS A 96 -10.73 -28.32 -0.84
C LYS A 96 -12.00 -28.48 -0.01
N GLY A 97 -13.14 -28.29 -0.64
CA GLY A 97 -14.45 -28.61 -0.09
C GLY A 97 -14.85 -30.03 -0.44
N ASP A 98 -16.13 -30.19 -0.76
CA ASP A 98 -16.69 -31.47 -1.16
C ASP A 98 -16.17 -31.94 -2.53
N CYS A 99 -16.32 -33.23 -2.77
CA CYS A 99 -16.00 -33.78 -4.07
C CYS A 99 -17.11 -33.48 -5.08
N ALA A 100 -16.79 -32.65 -6.07
CA ALA A 100 -17.69 -32.30 -7.16
C ALA A 100 -17.89 -33.46 -8.14
N GLN A 101 -16.89 -34.35 -8.27
CA GLN A 101 -16.96 -35.48 -9.19
C GLN A 101 -16.09 -36.65 -8.74
N TYR A 102 -16.70 -37.84 -8.72
CA TYR A 102 -16.03 -39.09 -8.38
C TYR A 102 -15.68 -39.92 -9.62
N ASN A 103 -14.58 -40.65 -9.54
CA ASN A 103 -14.30 -41.76 -10.43
C ASN A 103 -15.19 -42.95 -10.02
N LEU A 104 -16.17 -43.30 -10.85
CA LEU A 104 -17.10 -44.39 -10.57
C LEU A 104 -16.45 -45.77 -10.46
N LYS A 105 -15.21 -45.93 -10.94
CA LYS A 105 -14.48 -47.21 -10.86
C LYS A 105 -13.65 -47.35 -9.59
N THR A 106 -13.06 -46.26 -9.10
CA THR A 106 -12.15 -46.31 -7.93
C THR A 106 -12.77 -45.71 -6.67
N GLY A 107 -13.86 -44.94 -6.80
CA GLY A 107 -14.45 -44.17 -5.71
C GLY A 107 -13.67 -42.90 -5.37
N ASP A 108 -12.55 -42.63 -6.05
CA ASP A 108 -11.71 -41.47 -5.77
C ASP A 108 -12.33 -40.18 -6.26
N CYS A 109 -12.05 -39.09 -5.55
CA CYS A 109 -12.42 -37.77 -6.02
C CYS A 109 -11.50 -37.31 -7.14
N ILE A 110 -12.06 -36.99 -8.31
CA ILE A 110 -11.33 -36.48 -9.47
C ILE A 110 -11.47 -34.97 -9.65
N LYS A 111 -12.47 -34.36 -9.01
CA LYS A 111 -12.65 -32.90 -8.98
C LYS A 111 -13.16 -32.46 -7.62
N TRP A 112 -12.41 -31.57 -6.99
CA TRP A 112 -12.78 -30.96 -5.71
C TRP A 112 -13.43 -29.60 -5.95
N ASP A 113 -14.51 -29.32 -5.24
CA ASP A 113 -14.97 -27.95 -5.09
C ASP A 113 -14.00 -27.18 -4.18
N ARG A 114 -13.99 -25.85 -4.32
CA ARG A 114 -13.18 -24.98 -3.48
C ARG A 114 -14.07 -24.17 -2.56
N ILE A 115 -13.74 -24.22 -1.27
CA ILE A 115 -14.28 -23.29 -0.29
C ILE A 115 -13.28 -22.14 -0.25
N TYR A 116 -13.79 -20.94 -0.51
CA TYR A 116 -13.02 -19.70 -0.50
C TYR A 116 -13.27 -18.97 0.81
N ASP A 117 -12.23 -18.38 1.37
CA ASP A 117 -12.40 -17.54 2.54
C ASP A 117 -13.19 -16.28 2.15
N THR A 118 -14.04 -15.85 3.07
CA THR A 118 -14.79 -14.61 2.95
C THR A 118 -14.74 -13.90 4.27
N GLY A 119 -14.81 -12.57 4.24
CA GLY A 119 -14.63 -11.80 5.46
C GLY A 119 -14.74 -10.31 5.23
N THR A 120 -14.27 -9.54 6.18
CA THR A 120 -14.30 -8.07 6.12
C THR A 120 -12.97 -7.48 6.49
N VAL A 121 -12.57 -6.43 5.75
CA VAL A 121 -11.48 -5.53 6.14
C VAL A 121 -12.09 -4.19 6.52
N SER A 122 -11.65 -3.63 7.65
CA SER A 122 -12.20 -2.39 8.19
C SER A 122 -11.09 -1.42 8.61
N ILE A 123 -11.33 -0.13 8.42
CA ILE A 123 -10.54 0.97 8.99
C ILE A 123 -11.47 1.84 9.83
N THR A 124 -11.04 2.14 11.05
CA THR A 124 -11.75 3.04 11.96
C THR A 124 -10.92 4.30 12.18
N ILE A 125 -11.54 5.46 11.92
CA ILE A 125 -10.93 6.77 12.07
C ILE A 125 -11.82 7.59 12.99
N ASN A 126 -11.27 8.06 14.10
CA ASN A 126 -12.02 8.84 15.09
C ASN A 126 -13.33 8.15 15.54
N GLY A 127 -13.28 6.82 15.73
CA GLY A 127 -14.45 6.03 16.13
C GLY A 127 -15.45 5.69 15.02
N VAL A 128 -15.26 6.20 13.80
CA VAL A 128 -16.11 5.89 12.64
C VAL A 128 -15.46 4.80 11.80
N THR A 129 -16.15 3.67 11.63
CA THR A 129 -15.67 2.53 10.85
C THR A 129 -16.15 2.59 9.41
N SER A 130 -15.23 2.34 8.47
CA SER A 130 -15.54 2.02 7.07
C SER A 130 -15.01 0.62 6.77
N SER A 131 -15.84 -0.22 6.14
CA SER A 131 -15.55 -1.63 5.92
C SER A 131 -15.90 -2.07 4.51
N VAL A 132 -15.18 -3.06 4.00
CA VAL A 132 -15.53 -3.78 2.77
C VAL A 132 -15.45 -5.28 3.02
N SER A 133 -16.28 -6.04 2.32
CA SER A 133 -16.17 -7.50 2.32
C SER A 133 -15.09 -7.94 1.33
N TYR A 134 -14.44 -9.06 1.63
CA TYR A 134 -13.57 -9.77 0.70
C TYR A 134 -14.12 -11.17 0.40
N GLY A 135 -13.75 -11.72 -0.74
CA GLY A 135 -14.02 -13.11 -1.11
C GLY A 135 -13.10 -13.59 -2.23
N GLN A 136 -13.62 -14.53 -3.03
CA GLN A 136 -12.88 -15.14 -4.14
C GLN A 136 -12.30 -14.08 -5.08
N ASN A 137 -11.01 -14.23 -5.42
CA ASN A 137 -10.23 -13.35 -6.32
C ASN A 137 -9.88 -11.96 -5.76
N ASP A 138 -10.24 -11.64 -4.52
CA ASP A 138 -9.77 -10.39 -3.92
C ASP A 138 -8.27 -10.42 -3.68
N THR A 139 -7.68 -9.24 -3.80
CA THR A 139 -6.26 -9.02 -3.60
C THR A 139 -6.09 -7.82 -2.67
N PRO A 140 -4.92 -7.64 -2.04
CA PRO A 140 -4.68 -6.45 -1.24
C PRO A 140 -4.95 -5.14 -2.01
N SER A 141 -4.63 -5.08 -3.32
CA SER A 141 -4.86 -3.87 -4.13
C SER A 141 -6.34 -3.61 -4.43
N THR A 142 -7.15 -4.65 -4.68
CA THR A 142 -8.61 -4.48 -4.88
C THR A 142 -9.26 -4.02 -3.58
N LEU A 143 -8.89 -4.59 -2.44
CA LEU A 143 -9.40 -4.23 -1.12
C LEU A 143 -9.01 -2.81 -0.70
N VAL A 144 -7.75 -2.41 -0.93
CA VAL A 144 -7.29 -1.03 -0.67
C VAL A 144 -8.08 -0.02 -1.48
N THR A 145 -8.35 -0.31 -2.76
CA THR A 145 -9.13 0.55 -3.64
C THR A 145 -10.56 0.68 -3.13
N ALA A 146 -11.19 -0.44 -2.77
CA ALA A 146 -12.54 -0.47 -2.23
C ALA A 146 -12.62 0.30 -0.88
N LEU A 147 -11.64 0.14 0.01
CA LEU A 147 -11.63 0.86 1.29
C LEU A 147 -11.44 2.36 1.13
N ALA A 148 -10.53 2.80 0.26
CA ALA A 148 -10.33 4.23 0.02
C ALA A 148 -11.63 4.89 -0.47
N ASN A 149 -12.35 4.21 -1.38
CA ASN A 149 -13.66 4.65 -1.84
C ASN A 149 -14.70 4.66 -0.72
N ALA A 150 -14.74 3.63 0.12
CA ALA A 150 -15.66 3.56 1.26
C ALA A 150 -15.44 4.70 2.27
N ILE A 151 -14.19 5.02 2.60
CA ILE A 151 -13.84 6.15 3.49
C ILE A 151 -14.28 7.47 2.87
N ASN A 152 -13.99 7.68 1.58
CA ASN A 152 -14.35 8.92 0.89
C ASN A 152 -15.87 9.10 0.69
N ALA A 153 -16.62 8.00 0.60
CA ALA A 153 -18.08 8.02 0.51
C ALA A 153 -18.77 8.16 1.88
N ASN A 154 -18.10 7.79 2.97
CA ASN A 154 -18.67 7.86 4.32
C ASN A 154 -18.70 9.31 4.83
N THR A 155 -19.88 9.92 4.83
CA THR A 155 -20.10 11.33 5.20
C THR A 155 -19.71 11.68 6.63
N SER A 156 -19.65 10.69 7.53
CA SER A 156 -19.22 10.88 8.92
C SER A 156 -17.70 10.98 9.09
N VAL A 157 -16.92 10.62 8.07
CA VAL A 157 -15.44 10.63 8.13
C VAL A 157 -14.80 11.42 6.99
N ASN A 158 -15.47 11.52 5.83
CA ASN A 158 -14.93 12.20 4.66
C ASN A 158 -14.83 13.73 4.82
N THR A 159 -15.45 14.31 5.84
CA THR A 159 -15.27 15.71 6.22
C THR A 159 -13.95 15.93 6.98
N LEU A 160 -13.43 14.88 7.62
CA LEU A 160 -12.22 14.88 8.45
C LEU A 160 -10.96 14.52 7.66
N VAL A 161 -11.09 13.56 6.74
CA VAL A 161 -9.95 12.97 6.01
C VAL A 161 -10.26 12.77 4.52
N PHE A 162 -9.22 12.49 3.75
CA PHE A 162 -9.28 11.97 2.39
C PHE A 162 -8.37 10.74 2.27
N ALA A 163 -8.87 9.66 1.66
CA ALA A 163 -8.13 8.42 1.48
C ALA A 163 -7.73 8.19 0.02
N THR A 164 -6.51 7.69 -0.19
CA THR A 164 -5.95 7.34 -1.50
C THR A 164 -5.44 5.90 -1.47
N ALA A 165 -5.83 5.11 -2.47
CA ALA A 165 -5.29 3.78 -2.68
C ALA A 165 -3.88 3.84 -3.30
N TRP A 166 -2.91 3.12 -2.73
CA TRP A 166 -1.56 3.03 -3.28
C TRP A 166 -0.96 1.65 -3.03
N ASN A 167 -0.81 0.84 -4.08
CA ASN A 167 -0.37 -0.56 -3.99
C ASN A 167 -1.23 -1.34 -2.98
N THR A 168 -0.62 -1.79 -1.88
CA THR A 168 -1.28 -2.51 -0.79
C THR A 168 -1.59 -1.62 0.42
N LYS A 169 -1.57 -0.28 0.24
CA LYS A 169 -1.77 0.70 1.31
C LYS A 169 -2.93 1.65 1.02
N VAL A 170 -3.79 1.83 2.01
CA VAL A 170 -4.70 2.98 2.09
C VAL A 170 -3.93 4.12 2.75
N LEU A 171 -3.56 5.14 1.98
CA LEU A 171 -2.95 6.37 2.48
C LEU A 171 -4.05 7.34 2.93
N ILE A 172 -3.93 7.93 4.11
CA ILE A 172 -4.96 8.78 4.70
C ILE A 172 -4.36 10.15 5.02
N ASN A 173 -5.02 11.19 4.52
CA ASN A 173 -4.65 12.59 4.72
C ASN A 173 -5.73 13.30 5.53
N VAL A 174 -5.31 14.01 6.56
CA VAL A 174 -6.19 14.83 7.38
C VAL A 174 -6.49 16.14 6.66
N LYS A 175 -7.77 16.54 6.62
CA LYS A 175 -8.20 17.79 5.98
C LYS A 175 -7.96 19.03 6.87
N GLN A 176 -7.91 18.84 8.18
CA GLN A 176 -7.69 19.90 9.16
C GLN A 176 -6.32 19.76 9.83
N SER A 177 -5.41 20.70 9.54
CA SER A 177 -4.07 20.70 10.15
C SER A 177 -4.14 20.69 11.69
N GLY A 178 -3.29 19.89 12.33
CA GLY A 178 -3.17 19.79 13.79
C GLY A 178 -4.15 18.83 14.47
N SER A 179 -5.08 18.20 13.72
CA SER A 179 -5.98 17.20 14.28
C SER A 179 -5.29 15.83 14.42
N HIS A 180 -5.47 15.19 15.58
CA HIS A 180 -5.00 13.83 15.86
C HIS A 180 -6.20 12.88 15.95
N TYR A 181 -6.48 12.18 14.84
CA TYR A 181 -7.59 11.23 14.81
C TYR A 181 -7.07 9.82 15.13
N PRO A 182 -7.62 9.15 16.15
CA PRO A 182 -7.32 7.74 16.42
C PRO A 182 -7.55 6.89 15.17
N LEU A 183 -6.61 5.99 14.90
CA LEU A 183 -6.60 5.11 13.74
C LEU A 183 -6.47 3.66 14.19
N SER A 184 -7.36 2.79 13.70
CA SER A 184 -7.21 1.35 13.82
C SER A 184 -7.72 0.65 12.57
N ALA A 185 -7.28 -0.60 12.38
CA ALA A 185 -7.68 -1.44 11.26
C ALA A 185 -7.78 -2.89 11.69
N THR A 186 -8.71 -3.63 11.08
CA THR A 186 -8.94 -5.04 11.33
C THR A 186 -9.25 -5.79 10.04
N ALA A 187 -8.93 -7.08 10.02
CA ALA A 187 -9.40 -8.03 9.02
C ALA A 187 -9.90 -9.28 9.73
N THR A 188 -11.06 -9.78 9.33
CA THR A 188 -11.73 -10.92 9.98
C THR A 188 -12.32 -11.85 8.94
N SER A 189 -12.13 -13.15 9.12
CA SER A 189 -12.86 -14.18 8.36
C SER A 189 -14.26 -14.38 8.92
N SER A 190 -15.22 -14.62 8.03
CA SER A 190 -16.59 -15.06 8.34
C SER A 190 -16.70 -16.58 8.46
N ASP A 191 -15.66 -17.32 8.05
CA ASP A 191 -15.57 -18.77 8.15
C ASP A 191 -14.32 -19.15 8.96
N THR A 192 -14.33 -18.81 10.25
CA THR A 192 -13.20 -19.04 11.15
C THR A 192 -12.95 -20.52 11.44
N ARG A 193 -13.91 -21.40 11.14
CA ARG A 193 -13.73 -22.85 11.27
C ARG A 193 -12.75 -23.34 10.20
N ASP A 194 -12.95 -22.90 8.96
CA ASP A 194 -12.10 -23.31 7.84
C ASP A 194 -10.90 -22.36 7.65
N PHE A 195 -10.99 -21.10 8.07
CA PHE A 195 -9.95 -20.06 7.94
C PHE A 195 -9.72 -19.30 9.26
N PRO A 196 -9.14 -19.94 10.30
CA PRO A 196 -9.00 -19.34 11.62
C PRO A 196 -8.12 -18.07 11.66
N ASN A 197 -7.19 -17.93 10.71
CA ASN A 197 -6.32 -16.76 10.58
C ASN A 197 -6.82 -15.75 9.53
N GLY A 198 -7.90 -16.08 8.81
CA GLY A 198 -8.34 -15.36 7.61
C GLY A 198 -7.31 -15.32 6.47
N SER A 199 -7.69 -14.66 5.39
CA SER A 199 -6.88 -14.47 4.18
C SER A 199 -6.06 -13.20 4.20
N PHE A 200 -6.55 -12.19 4.92
CA PHE A 200 -5.98 -10.86 4.95
C PHE A 200 -5.67 -10.42 6.37
N SER A 201 -4.67 -9.55 6.51
CA SER A 201 -4.32 -8.88 7.75
C SER A 201 -4.05 -7.41 7.50
N THR A 202 -4.13 -6.59 8.55
CA THR A 202 -3.94 -5.14 8.46
C THR A 202 -2.85 -4.65 9.40
N ALA A 203 -2.07 -3.65 8.96
CA ALA A 203 -1.09 -2.97 9.79
C ALA A 203 -1.21 -1.45 9.61
N SER A 204 -1.54 -0.74 10.69
CA SER A 204 -1.61 0.73 10.71
C SER A 204 -0.21 1.32 10.84
N SER A 205 0.04 2.48 10.22
CA SER A 205 1.32 3.19 10.34
C SER A 205 1.57 3.76 11.74
N GLY A 206 0.52 3.86 12.55
CA GLY A 206 0.52 4.32 13.94
C GLY A 206 -0.89 4.20 14.52
N SER A 207 -1.07 4.61 15.78
CA SER A 207 -2.37 4.61 16.46
C SER A 207 -3.21 5.87 16.19
N ALA A 208 -2.67 6.84 15.46
CA ALA A 208 -3.34 8.08 15.07
C ALA A 208 -2.78 8.61 13.74
N LEU A 209 -3.54 9.53 13.12
CA LEU A 209 -3.16 10.35 11.97
C LEU A 209 -2.52 11.69 12.41
#